data_AF-A0A3B0SCT8-F1
#
_entry.id   AF-A0A3B0SCT8-F1
#
_cell.length_a   1.000
_cell.length_b   1.000
_cell.length_c   1.000
_cell.angle_alpha   90.00
_cell.angle_beta   90.00
_cell.angle_gamma   90.00
#
_symmetry.space_group_name_H-M   'P 1'
#
loop_
_entity.id
_entity.type
_entity.pdbx_description
1 polymer ?
#
loop_
_entity_poly.entity_id
_entity_poly.type
_entity_poly.pdbx_seq_one_letter_code
_entity_poly.pdbx_strand_id
1 'polypeptide(L)'
;MASLKELKDRIGSVKSTQKITKAKQMVAAAKLRRAQEAAEAARPYAGQMEKVMSSLASKVSVDENSSKLLAGTGKLETHLLVVATSDRGLCGAFNANIVKEARLK
;
A
#
# COMPACT_ATOMS: atom_id res chain seq x y z
N MET A 1 -29.45 -4.17 -37.96
CA MET A 1 -30.14 -4.56 -36.71
C MET A 1 -29.24 -5.53 -35.98
N ALA A 2 -28.99 -5.32 -34.69
CA ALA A 2 -28.20 -6.27 -33.91
C ALA A 2 -28.88 -7.64 -33.99
N SER A 3 -28.15 -8.63 -34.51
CA SER A 3 -28.73 -9.96 -34.70
C SER A 3 -28.97 -10.63 -33.34
N LEU A 4 -29.95 -11.53 -33.23
CA LEU A 4 -30.15 -12.35 -32.02
C LEU A 4 -28.87 -13.09 -31.60
N LYS A 5 -28.01 -13.41 -32.58
CA LYS A 5 -26.68 -13.98 -32.35
C LYS A 5 -25.77 -13.02 -31.57
N GLU A 6 -25.67 -11.75 -31.96
CA GLU A 6 -24.86 -10.75 -31.25
C GLU A 6 -25.31 -10.57 -29.80
N LEU A 7 -26.62 -10.55 -29.55
CA LEU A 7 -27.15 -10.47 -28.18
C LEU A 7 -26.77 -11.70 -27.36
N LYS A 8 -26.87 -12.91 -27.95
CA LYS A 8 -26.50 -14.16 -27.29
C LYS A 8 -25.00 -14.21 -26.96
N ASP A 9 -24.16 -13.75 -27.89
CA ASP A 9 -22.71 -13.67 -27.70
C ASP A 9 -22.33 -12.67 -26.60
N ARG A 10 -22.99 -11.50 -26.57
CA ARG A 10 -22.80 -10.49 -25.51
C ARG A 10 -23.20 -11.01 -24.14
N ILE A 11 -24.32 -11.75 -24.03
CA ILE A 11 -24.74 -12.40 -22.78
C ILE A 11 -23.67 -13.39 -22.32
N GLY A 12 -23.11 -14.20 -23.23
CA GLY A 12 -22.02 -15.12 -22.93
C GLY A 12 -20.78 -14.39 -22.38
N SER A 13 -20.36 -13.32 -23.04
CA SER A 13 -19.20 -12.50 -22.64
C SER A 13 -19.37 -11.86 -21.25
N VAL A 14 -20.55 -11.28 -20.97
CA VAL A 14 -20.85 -10.68 -19.66
C VAL A 14 -20.90 -11.74 -18.56
N LYS A 15 -21.52 -12.91 -18.81
CA LYS A 15 -21.53 -14.03 -17.85
C LYS A 15 -20.12 -14.54 -17.54
N SER A 16 -19.24 -14.61 -18.56
CA SER A 16 -17.83 -14.98 -18.37
C SER A 16 -17.11 -13.94 -17.51
N THR A 17 -17.24 -12.66 -17.85
CA THR A 17 -16.65 -11.55 -17.09
C THR A 17 -17.12 -11.55 -15.63
N GLN A 18 -18.41 -11.79 -15.38
CA GLN A 18 -18.98 -11.89 -14.03
C GLN A 18 -18.34 -13.02 -13.20
N LYS A 19 -18.11 -14.19 -13.81
CA LYS A 19 -17.43 -15.31 -13.13
C LYS A 19 -16.00 -14.95 -12.77
N ILE A 20 -15.27 -14.32 -13.68
CA ILE A 20 -13.87 -13.90 -13.46
C ILE A 20 -13.79 -12.86 -12.36
N THR A 21 -14.63 -11.83 -12.37
CA THR A 21 -14.61 -10.78 -11.34
C THR A 21 -15.03 -11.31 -9.98
N LYS A 22 -16.02 -12.22 -9.91
CA LYS A 22 -16.41 -12.89 -8.67
C LYS A 22 -15.27 -13.73 -8.08
N ALA A 23 -14.55 -14.48 -8.92
CA ALA A 23 -13.37 -15.21 -8.50
C ALA A 23 -12.26 -14.26 -8.01
N LYS A 24 -11.98 -13.19 -8.75
CA LYS A 24 -10.99 -12.17 -8.35
C LYS A 24 -11.34 -11.52 -7.01
N GLN A 25 -12.60 -11.24 -6.73
CA GLN A 25 -13.04 -10.67 -5.46
C GLN A 25 -12.71 -11.62 -4.29
N MET A 26 -13.00 -12.91 -4.43
CA MET A 26 -12.67 -13.92 -3.41
C MET A 26 -11.16 -14.07 -3.21
N VAL A 27 -10.37 -14.07 -4.29
CA VAL A 27 -8.91 -14.12 -4.22
C VAL A 27 -8.34 -12.87 -3.54
N ALA A 28 -8.87 -11.68 -3.85
CA ALA A 28 -8.45 -10.43 -3.23
C ALA A 28 -8.76 -10.43 -1.72
N ALA A 29 -9.95 -10.89 -1.32
CA ALA A 29 -10.32 -11.01 0.09
C ALA A 29 -9.38 -11.97 0.85
N ALA A 30 -9.06 -13.13 0.27
CA ALA A 30 -8.12 -14.07 0.87
C ALA A 30 -6.70 -13.48 1.01
N LYS A 31 -6.23 -12.74 0.00
CA LYS A 31 -4.92 -12.06 0.05
C LYS A 31 -4.89 -10.96 1.11
N LEU A 32 -5.96 -10.16 1.22
CA LEU A 32 -6.07 -9.11 2.24
C LEU A 32 -6.00 -9.71 3.64
N ARG A 33 -6.75 -10.79 3.88
CA ARG A 33 -6.71 -11.49 5.17
C ARG A 33 -5.31 -11.97 5.52
N ARG A 34 -4.61 -12.62 4.58
CA ARG A 34 -3.22 -13.06 4.79
C ARG A 34 -2.27 -11.89 5.08
N ALA A 35 -2.43 -10.77 4.37
CA ALA A 35 -1.62 -9.58 4.61
C ALA A 35 -1.89 -8.98 6.00
N GLN A 36 -3.15 -8.99 6.44
CA GLN A 36 -3.53 -8.54 7.78
C GLN A 36 -2.92 -9.43 8.86
N GLU A 37 -3.03 -10.76 8.73
CA GLU A 37 -2.43 -11.72 9.67
C GLU A 37 -0.91 -11.53 9.77
N ALA A 38 -0.21 -11.30 8.66
CA ALA A 38 1.22 -11.01 8.65
C ALA A 38 1.55 -9.68 9.35
N ALA A 39 0.73 -8.64 9.15
CA ALA A 39 0.91 -7.36 9.81
C ALA A 39 0.68 -7.47 11.33
N GLU A 40 -0.34 -8.21 11.75
CA GLU A 40 -0.64 -8.48 13.16
C GLU A 40 0.49 -9.27 13.84
N ALA A 41 1.02 -10.29 13.16
CA ALA A 41 2.17 -11.06 13.64
C ALA A 41 3.45 -10.22 13.78
N ALA A 42 3.62 -9.17 12.96
CA ALA A 42 4.75 -8.25 13.05
C ALA A 42 4.61 -7.19 14.17
N ARG A 43 3.40 -6.94 14.69
CA ARG A 43 3.14 -5.89 15.70
C ARG A 43 3.96 -6.04 16.98
N PRO A 44 4.12 -7.23 17.59
CA PRO A 44 4.90 -7.36 18.83
C PRO A 44 6.36 -6.95 18.65
N TYR A 45 6.98 -7.32 17.51
CA TYR A 45 8.33 -6.90 17.18
C TYR A 45 8.43 -5.39 17.02
N ALA A 46 7.54 -4.79 16.22
CA ALA A 46 7.51 -3.35 16.01
C ALA A 46 7.34 -2.57 17.33
N GLY A 47 6.43 -3.03 18.20
CA GLY A 47 6.20 -2.39 19.50
C GLY A 47 7.38 -2.49 20.46
N GLN A 48 8.14 -3.61 20.45
CA GLN A 48 9.36 -3.69 21.24
C GLN A 48 10.48 -2.84 20.66
N MET A 49 10.63 -2.84 19.34
CA MET A 49 11.60 -1.98 18.66
C MET A 49 11.35 -0.50 18.97
N GLU A 50 10.10 -0.05 18.94
CA GLU A 50 9.70 1.31 19.30
C GLU A 50 10.06 1.67 20.75
N LYS A 51 9.84 0.75 21.71
CA LYS A 51 10.24 0.97 23.12
C LYS A 51 11.75 1.11 23.27
N VAL A 52 12.53 0.27 22.61
CA VAL A 52 14.00 0.34 22.68
C VAL A 52 14.50 1.64 22.03
N MET A 53 14.00 1.98 20.84
CA MET A 53 14.38 3.20 20.13
C MET A 53 14.01 4.45 20.91
N SER A 54 12.81 4.51 21.50
CA SER A 54 12.39 5.66 22.32
C SER A 54 13.20 5.79 23.62
N SER A 55 13.57 4.68 24.25
CA SER A 55 14.46 4.70 25.43
C SER A 55 15.88 5.17 25.09
N LEU A 56 16.38 4.84 23.91
CA LEU A 56 17.67 5.34 23.43
C LEU A 56 17.58 6.83 23.10
N ALA A 57 16.56 7.24 22.36
CA ALA A 57 16.36 8.64 21.98
C ALA A 57 16.25 9.57 23.19
N SER A 58 15.65 9.15 24.30
CA SER A 58 15.53 9.97 25.52
C SER A 58 16.83 10.10 26.33
N LYS A 59 17.83 9.25 26.06
CA LYS A 59 19.11 9.22 26.80
C LYS A 59 20.27 9.79 25.99
N VAL A 60 20.14 9.90 24.67
CA VAL A 60 21.17 10.45 23.79
C VAL A 60 21.09 11.98 23.81
N SER A 61 22.20 12.62 24.15
CA SER A 61 22.40 14.06 23.88
C SER A 61 22.94 14.20 22.46
N VAL A 62 22.21 14.89 21.59
CA VAL A 62 22.63 15.11 20.20
C VAL A 62 23.77 16.12 20.19
N ASP A 63 24.93 15.69 19.71
CA ASP A 63 26.12 16.52 19.51
C ASP A 63 26.57 16.49 18.04
N GLU A 64 27.64 17.22 17.69
CA GLU A 64 28.15 17.30 16.32
C GLU A 64 28.68 15.95 15.78
N ASN A 65 28.98 14.98 16.66
CA ASN A 65 29.47 13.66 16.30
C ASN A 65 28.36 12.60 16.22
N SER A 66 27.12 12.98 16.56
CA SER A 66 25.98 12.08 16.57
C SER A 66 25.58 11.64 15.16
N SER A 67 25.00 10.44 15.07
CA SER A 67 24.54 9.91 13.78
C SER A 67 23.53 10.84 13.12
N LYS A 68 23.72 11.14 11.82
CA LYS A 68 22.81 11.98 11.03
C LYS A 68 21.39 11.40 10.92
N LEU A 69 21.21 10.10 11.14
CA LEU A 69 19.89 9.47 11.20
C LEU A 69 19.11 9.85 12.47
N LEU A 70 19.81 10.27 13.54
CA LEU A 70 19.22 10.73 14.79
C LEU A 70 19.20 12.27 14.87
N ALA A 71 20.31 12.92 14.51
CA ALA A 71 20.47 14.37 14.59
C ALA A 71 19.77 15.14 13.45
N GLY A 72 19.48 14.46 12.33
CA GLY A 72 19.14 15.11 11.08
C GLY A 72 20.37 15.73 10.41
N THR A 73 20.19 16.21 9.18
CA THR A 73 21.28 16.80 8.39
C THR A 73 21.31 18.33 8.45
N GLY A 74 20.32 18.96 9.08
CA GLY A 74 20.14 20.42 9.10
C GLY A 74 19.76 21.03 7.74
N LYS A 75 19.67 20.24 6.67
CA LYS A 75 19.35 20.69 5.31
C LYS A 75 17.90 20.38 4.97
N LEU A 76 17.16 21.41 4.57
CA LEU A 76 15.75 21.31 4.15
C LEU A 76 15.54 21.56 2.64
N GLU A 77 16.63 21.60 1.88
CA GLU A 77 16.62 21.96 0.45
C GLU A 77 16.10 20.82 -0.44
N THR A 78 16.20 19.57 0.03
CA THR A 78 15.85 18.38 -0.76
C THR A 78 15.13 17.36 0.10
N HIS A 79 13.98 16.90 -0.37
CA HIS A 79 13.15 15.90 0.29
C HIS A 79 12.98 14.68 -0.62
N LEU A 80 13.03 13.49 -0.04
CA LEU A 80 12.73 12.24 -0.74
C LEU A 80 11.28 11.84 -0.46
N LEU A 81 10.48 11.73 -1.51
CA LEU A 81 9.14 11.13 -1.44
C LEU A 81 9.22 9.68 -1.89
N VAL A 82 8.83 8.75 -1.02
CA VAL A 82 8.68 7.32 -1.37
C VAL A 82 7.20 7.00 -1.45
N VAL A 83 6.73 6.62 -2.64
CA VAL A 83 5.31 6.34 -2.91
C VAL A 83 5.14 4.86 -3.28
N ALA A 84 4.42 4.11 -2.45
CA ALA A 84 4.17 2.68 -2.67
C ALA A 84 2.79 2.44 -3.27
N THR A 85 2.72 2.04 -4.54
CA THR A 85 1.48 1.77 -5.29
C THR A 85 1.24 0.27 -5.52
N SER A 86 0.11 -0.11 -6.13
CA SER A 86 -0.11 -1.49 -6.56
C SER A 86 0.54 -1.79 -7.91
N ASP A 87 1.08 -3.01 -8.07
CA ASP A 87 1.65 -3.47 -9.35
C ASP A 87 0.58 -3.79 -10.42
N ARG A 88 -0.67 -4.02 -9.99
CA ARG A 88 -1.78 -4.41 -10.87
C ARG A 88 -2.85 -3.33 -10.91
N GLY A 89 -3.53 -3.23 -12.05
CA GLY A 89 -4.72 -2.41 -12.23
C GLY A 89 -6.02 -3.06 -11.71
N LEU A 90 -7.17 -2.48 -12.07
CA LEU A 90 -8.50 -2.85 -11.56
C LEU A 90 -8.63 -2.75 -10.02
N CYS A 91 -7.91 -1.80 -9.43
CA CYS A 91 -7.87 -1.53 -7.98
C CYS A 91 -8.79 -0.37 -7.54
N GLY A 92 -9.80 -0.03 -8.36
CA GLY A 92 -10.62 1.17 -8.13
C GLY A 92 -9.78 2.45 -8.12
N ALA A 93 -10.08 3.35 -7.19
CA ALA A 93 -9.40 4.65 -7.07
C ALA A 93 -8.06 4.60 -6.30
N PHE A 94 -7.57 3.43 -5.90
CA PHE A 94 -6.40 3.29 -5.01
C PHE A 94 -5.15 4.04 -5.52
N ASN A 95 -4.66 3.69 -6.72
CA ASN A 95 -3.47 4.32 -7.29
C ASN A 95 -3.69 5.79 -7.68
N ALA A 96 -4.90 6.17 -8.09
CA ALA A 96 -5.20 7.55 -8.42
C ALA A 96 -5.12 8.46 -7.19
N ASN A 97 -5.68 8.00 -6.07
CA ASN A 97 -5.69 8.76 -4.82
C ASN A 97 -4.28 8.93 -4.24
N ILE A 98 -3.48 7.86 -4.18
CA ILE A 98 -2.13 7.94 -3.61
C ILE A 98 -1.20 8.84 -4.45
N VAL A 99 -1.30 8.79 -5.78
CA VAL A 99 -0.51 9.67 -6.67
C VAL A 99 -0.98 11.12 -6.58
N LYS A 100 -2.29 11.35 -6.44
CA LYS A 100 -2.82 12.69 -6.21
C LYS A 100 -2.27 13.28 -4.91
N GLU A 101 -2.29 12.52 -3.83
CA GLU A 101 -1.77 12.96 -2.53
C GLU A 101 -0.27 13.27 -2.60
N ALA A 102 0.51 12.42 -3.26
CA ALA A 102 1.94 12.62 -3.44
C ALA A 102 2.28 13.90 -4.24
N ARG A 103 1.37 14.37 -5.12
CA ARG A 103 1.56 15.59 -5.91
C ARG A 103 1.14 16.87 -5.17
N LEU A 104 0.38 16.77 -4.08
CA LEU A 104 0.00 17.91 -3.24
C LEU A 104 1.12 18.31 -2.27
N LYS A 105 2.09 17.41 -2.07
CA LYS A 105 3.34 17.62 -1.33
C LYS A 105 4.42 18.19 -2.24
#